data_AF-A0A957PMX2-F1
#
_entry.id   AF-A0A957PMX2-F1
#
_cell.length_a   1.000
_cell.length_b   1.000
_cell.length_c   1.000
_cell.angle_alpha   90.00
_cell.angle_beta   90.00
_cell.angle_gamma   90.00
#
_symmetry.space_group_name_H-M   'P 1'
#
loop_
_entity.id
_entity.type
_entity.pdbx_description
1 polymer ?
#
loop_
_entity_poly.entity_id
_entity_poly.type
_entity_poly.pdbx_seq_one_letter_code
_entity_poly.pdbx_strand_id
1 'polypeptide(L)'
;MAIEFKTPEKIQKSVSQAQLLAEFGMRPDSRALDEHEHERPQRFVQMIWPQMQAMEQANLRSALARAQHKNGELNGHASRNGANAGGASSAKEPRTANLELVHMIEMLSWGDAGIYLCIPGGGLGGAAINAVGAPEQLERFMRRFCE
;
A
#
# COMPACT_ATOMS: atom_id res chain seq x y z
N MET A 1 -1.37 -31.83 2.85
CA MET A 1 -0.80 -30.66 2.13
C MET A 1 0.71 -30.79 2.19
N ALA A 2 1.40 -30.64 1.06
CA ALA A 2 2.86 -30.57 1.05
C ALA A 2 3.30 -29.13 1.40
N ILE A 3 4.41 -28.99 2.12
CA ILE A 3 5.04 -27.68 2.33
C ILE A 3 5.72 -27.29 1.02
N GLU A 4 5.35 -26.12 0.48
CA GLU A 4 5.91 -25.58 -0.75
C GLU A 4 6.45 -24.17 -0.51
N PHE A 5 7.67 -23.91 -1.02
CA PHE A 5 8.35 -22.62 -0.88
C PHE A 5 8.40 -21.84 -2.20
N LYS A 6 7.69 -22.30 -3.24
CA LYS A 6 7.59 -21.56 -4.50
C LYS A 6 6.67 -20.37 -4.30
N THR A 7 7.16 -19.19 -4.66
CA THR A 7 6.35 -17.97 -4.63
C THR A 7 5.20 -18.08 -5.64
N PRO A 8 3.94 -17.86 -5.25
CA PRO A 8 2.81 -17.86 -6.18
C PRO A 8 2.99 -16.84 -7.33
N GLU A 9 2.53 -17.18 -8.53
CA GLU A 9 2.68 -16.33 -9.73
C GLU A 9 2.13 -14.91 -9.55
N LYS A 10 1.03 -14.77 -8.79
CA LYS A 10 0.46 -13.45 -8.47
C LYS A 10 1.49 -12.57 -7.76
N ILE A 11 2.17 -13.12 -6.76
CA ILE A 11 3.17 -12.39 -5.98
C ILE A 11 4.40 -12.11 -6.85
N GLN A 12 4.82 -13.06 -7.69
CA GLN A 12 5.94 -12.83 -8.61
C GLN A 12 5.66 -11.64 -9.55
N LYS A 13 4.44 -11.53 -10.10
CA LYS A 13 4.03 -10.39 -10.92
C LYS A 13 4.08 -9.07 -10.14
N SER A 14 3.55 -9.06 -8.91
CA SER A 14 3.61 -7.88 -8.02
C SER A 14 5.08 -7.47 -7.75
N VAL A 15 5.96 -8.43 -7.46
CA VAL A 15 7.40 -8.23 -7.25
C VAL A 15 8.08 -7.67 -8.51
N SER A 16 7.77 -8.16 -9.70
CA SER A 16 8.35 -7.62 -10.95
C SER A 16 7.96 -6.16 -11.20
N GLN A 17 6.73 -5.77 -10.86
CA GLN A 17 6.31 -4.37 -10.92
C GLN A 17 7.06 -3.50 -9.90
N ALA A 18 7.21 -4.00 -8.66
CA ALA A 18 7.99 -3.34 -7.62
C ALA A 18 9.45 -3.17 -8.02
N GLN A 19 10.03 -4.19 -8.68
CA GLN A 19 11.39 -4.17 -9.18
C GLN A 19 11.60 -3.07 -10.22
N LEU A 20 10.65 -2.90 -11.15
CA LEU A 20 10.72 -1.82 -12.15
C LEU A 20 10.71 -0.44 -11.48
N LEU A 21 9.85 -0.25 -10.48
CA LEU A 21 9.82 1.00 -9.72
C LEU A 21 11.10 1.21 -8.92
N ALA A 22 11.63 0.17 -8.28
CA ALA A 22 12.88 0.23 -7.54
C ALA A 22 14.05 0.61 -8.44
N GLU A 23 14.19 -0.08 -9.58
CA GLU A 23 15.30 0.09 -10.51
C GLU A 23 15.30 1.47 -11.19
N PHE A 24 14.16 1.92 -11.72
CA PHE A 24 14.09 3.16 -12.50
C PHE A 24 13.64 4.37 -11.69
N GLY A 25 12.87 4.13 -10.62
CA GLY A 25 12.32 5.18 -9.77
C GLY A 25 13.18 5.54 -8.58
N MET A 26 13.79 4.55 -7.91
CA MET A 26 14.44 4.75 -6.61
C MET A 26 15.97 4.79 -6.72
N ARG A 27 16.57 3.75 -7.32
CA ARG A 27 18.03 3.60 -7.38
C ARG A 27 18.79 4.77 -8.01
N PRO A 28 18.28 5.49 -9.04
CA PRO A 28 19.00 6.63 -9.60
C PRO A 28 19.24 7.77 -8.61
N ASP A 29 18.35 7.94 -7.63
CA ASP A 29 18.44 9.01 -6.63
C ASP A 29 19.14 8.54 -5.34
N SER A 30 19.22 7.23 -5.10
CA SER A 30 19.71 6.62 -3.86
C SER A 30 21.09 7.15 -3.44
N ARG A 31 22.11 7.09 -4.33
CA ARG A 31 23.45 7.57 -3.98
C ARG A 31 23.49 9.07 -3.71
N ALA A 32 22.72 9.86 -4.44
CA ALA A 32 22.69 11.30 -4.23
C ALA A 32 22.07 11.63 -2.86
N LEU A 33 20.99 10.95 -2.48
CA LEU A 33 20.31 11.15 -1.19
C LEU A 33 21.13 10.62 0.00
N ASP A 34 21.93 9.57 -0.20
CA ASP A 34 22.89 9.10 0.81
C ASP A 34 23.93 10.17 1.15
N GLU A 35 24.44 10.89 0.14
CA GLU A 35 25.42 11.98 0.34
C GLU A 35 24.78 13.25 0.89
N HIS A 36 23.49 13.46 0.61
CA HIS A 36 22.71 14.61 1.06
C HIS A 36 21.71 14.17 2.13
N GLU A 37 22.22 13.77 3.28
CA GLU A 37 21.41 13.33 4.41
C GLU A 37 20.26 14.31 4.68
N HIS A 38 19.07 13.75 4.96
CA HIS A 38 17.83 14.47 5.24
C HIS A 38 17.14 15.17 4.05
N GLU A 39 17.74 15.17 2.86
CA GLU A 39 17.01 15.59 1.67
C GLU A 39 15.85 14.63 1.37
N ARG A 40 14.74 15.19 0.90
CA ARG A 40 13.55 14.41 0.54
C ARG A 40 13.67 13.96 -0.91
N PRO A 41 13.26 12.72 -1.26
CA PRO A 41 13.30 12.21 -2.63
C PRO A 41 12.19 12.83 -3.50
N GLN A 42 12.29 14.13 -3.78
CA GLN A 42 11.25 14.92 -4.43
C GLN A 42 10.87 14.37 -5.81
N ARG A 43 11.88 13.99 -6.62
CA ARG A 43 11.66 13.41 -7.96
C ARG A 43 10.79 12.15 -7.87
N PHE A 44 11.18 11.21 -7.01
CA PHE A 44 10.44 9.98 -6.80
C PHE A 44 9.01 10.24 -6.29
N VAL A 45 8.85 11.10 -5.28
CA VAL A 45 7.53 11.44 -4.72
C VAL A 45 6.63 12.03 -5.79
N GLN A 46 7.11 13.02 -6.55
CA GLN A 46 6.34 13.65 -7.63
C GLN A 46 5.97 12.67 -8.75
N MET A 47 6.86 11.72 -9.06
CA MET A 47 6.62 10.70 -10.07
C MET A 47 5.46 9.77 -9.68
N ILE A 48 5.41 9.31 -8.43
CA ILE A 48 4.39 8.34 -7.99
C ILE A 48 3.11 9.00 -7.46
N TRP A 49 3.16 10.29 -7.10
CA TRP A 49 2.07 10.98 -6.42
C TRP A 49 0.71 10.88 -7.14
N PRO A 50 0.59 11.12 -8.46
CA PRO A 50 -0.70 11.03 -9.15
C PRO A 50 -1.35 9.64 -9.05
N GLN A 51 -0.53 8.59 -9.13
CA GLN A 51 -1.02 7.22 -9.01
C GLN A 51 -1.45 6.90 -7.57
N MET A 52 -0.69 7.39 -6.58
CA MET A 52 -1.03 7.22 -5.17
C MET A 52 -2.31 7.96 -4.81
N GLN A 53 -2.52 9.19 -5.30
CA GLN A 53 -3.76 9.94 -5.11
C GLN A 53 -4.98 9.18 -5.66
N ALA A 54 -4.88 8.64 -6.87
CA ALA A 54 -5.95 7.86 -7.48
C ALA A 54 -6.29 6.61 -6.65
N MET A 55 -5.26 5.92 -6.14
CA MET A 55 -5.42 4.76 -5.27
C MET A 55 -6.07 5.14 -3.94
N GLU A 56 -5.63 6.23 -3.30
CA GLU A 56 -6.20 6.68 -2.03
C GLU A 56 -7.63 7.20 -2.18
N GLN A 57 -7.97 7.81 -3.32
CA GLN A 57 -9.34 8.19 -3.63
C GLN A 57 -10.26 6.96 -3.72
N ALA A 58 -9.80 5.89 -4.36
CA ALA A 58 -10.53 4.63 -4.41
C ALA A 58 -10.66 3.96 -3.03
N ASN A 59 -9.58 4.00 -2.22
CA ASN A 59 -9.57 3.49 -0.85
C ASN A 59 -10.57 4.24 0.03
N LEU A 60 -10.57 5.58 -0.04
CA LEU A 60 -11.47 6.44 0.75
C LEU A 60 -12.93 6.21 0.38
N ARG A 61 -13.28 6.21 -0.92
CA ARG A 61 -14.64 5.89 -1.38
C ARG A 61 -15.11 4.54 -0.83
N SER A 62 -14.24 3.54 -0.90
CA SER A 62 -14.52 2.19 -0.38
C SER A 62 -14.66 2.18 1.14
N ALA A 63 -13.87 2.99 1.86
CA ALA A 63 -13.95 3.09 3.31
C ALA A 63 -15.24 3.74 3.79
N LEU A 64 -15.66 4.83 3.14
CA LEU A 64 -16.92 5.53 3.45
C LEU A 64 -18.14 4.66 3.19
N ALA A 65 -18.19 3.98 2.03
CA ALA A 65 -19.28 3.06 1.72
C ALA A 65 -19.42 1.99 2.83
N ARG A 66 -18.31 1.38 3.26
CA ARG A 66 -18.32 0.39 4.35
C ARG A 66 -18.75 0.98 5.70
N ALA A 67 -18.36 2.21 6.01
CA ALA A 67 -18.71 2.86 7.26
C ALA A 67 -20.21 3.22 7.30
N GLN A 68 -20.81 3.59 6.16
CA GLN A 68 -22.25 3.85 6.03
C GLN A 68 -23.10 2.58 6.15
N HIS A 69 -22.61 1.44 5.66
CA HIS A 69 -23.29 0.15 5.82
C HIS A 69 -23.13 -0.48 7.23
N LYS A 70 -22.28 0.09 8.10
CA LYS A 70 -21.90 -0.47 9.40
C LYS A 70 -22.86 -0.15 10.55
N ASN A 71 -24.16 -0.04 10.28
CA ASN A 71 -25.20 0.05 11.31
C ASN A 71 -25.57 -1.34 11.92
N GLY A 72 -24.62 -2.29 12.04
CA GLY A 72 -25.01 -3.65 12.45
C GLY A 72 -23.93 -4.60 12.98
N GLU A 73 -22.77 -4.79 12.34
CA GLU A 73 -21.84 -5.86 12.78
C GLU A 73 -20.36 -5.47 12.64
N LEU A 74 -19.70 -5.31 13.79
CA LEU A 74 -18.25 -5.18 13.91
C LEU A 74 -17.64 -6.58 13.90
N ASN A 75 -17.24 -7.08 12.73
CA ASN A 75 -16.40 -8.27 12.67
C ASN A 75 -15.23 -8.10 11.70
N GLY A 76 -14.03 -8.28 12.24
CA GLY A 76 -12.83 -8.71 11.52
C GLY A 76 -11.82 -7.63 11.20
N HIS A 77 -10.62 -7.77 11.77
CA HIS A 77 -9.37 -7.20 11.27
C HIS A 77 -9.24 -7.42 9.76
N ALA A 78 -9.70 -6.47 8.96
CA ALA A 78 -9.38 -6.42 7.56
C ALA A 78 -7.99 -5.80 7.46
N SER A 79 -6.96 -6.65 7.49
CA SER A 79 -5.63 -6.29 7.02
C SER A 79 -5.80 -5.82 5.58
N ARG A 80 -5.74 -4.50 5.37
CA ARG A 80 -5.91 -3.84 4.08
C ARG A 80 -4.68 -2.98 3.86
N ASN A 81 -3.58 -3.62 3.49
CA ASN A 81 -2.57 -2.94 2.70
C ASN A 81 -3.06 -2.91 1.25
N GLY A 82 -2.76 -1.81 0.57
CA GLY A 82 -3.43 -1.31 -0.63
C GLY A 82 -3.68 -2.31 -1.76
N ALA A 83 -4.71 -2.02 -2.54
CA ALA A 83 -5.01 -2.61 -3.84
C ALA A 83 -5.23 -4.13 -3.85
N ASN A 84 -6.32 -4.61 -3.22
CA ASN A 84 -7.20 -5.67 -3.73
C ASN A 84 -8.17 -6.11 -2.63
N ALA A 85 -9.29 -5.40 -2.49
CA ALA A 85 -10.40 -5.85 -1.66
C ALA A 85 -11.73 -5.64 -2.41
N GLY A 86 -11.84 -6.28 -3.58
CA GLY A 86 -13.09 -6.44 -4.30
C GLY A 86 -13.60 -7.87 -4.15
N GLY A 87 -14.78 -8.01 -3.54
CA GLY A 87 -15.82 -8.96 -3.97
C GLY A 87 -15.66 -10.46 -3.69
N ALA A 88 -16.57 -10.93 -2.83
CA ALA A 88 -17.35 -12.17 -2.94
C ALA A 88 -16.66 -13.55 -2.95
N SER A 89 -17.31 -14.45 -2.22
CA SER A 89 -17.05 -15.88 -2.10
C SER A 89 -16.86 -16.60 -3.43
N SER A 90 -15.62 -17.00 -3.70
CA SER A 90 -15.30 -18.21 -4.47
C SER A 90 -14.25 -19.00 -3.68
N ALA A 91 -13.97 -20.25 -4.07
CA ALA A 91 -13.17 -21.22 -3.32
C ALA A 91 -12.01 -20.57 -2.55
N LYS A 92 -11.89 -20.88 -1.25
CA LYS A 92 -11.04 -20.18 -0.28
C LYS A 92 -9.57 -20.28 -0.68
N GLU A 93 -9.13 -19.43 -1.60
CA GLU A 93 -7.74 -19.30 -2.01
C GLU A 93 -6.90 -19.06 -0.76
N PRO A 94 -5.67 -19.59 -0.72
CA PRO A 94 -4.76 -19.31 0.38
C PRO A 94 -4.61 -17.80 0.55
N ARG A 95 -4.74 -17.31 1.79
CA ARG A 95 -4.54 -15.90 2.10
C ARG A 95 -3.08 -15.55 1.90
N THR A 96 -2.76 -14.89 0.78
CA THR A 96 -1.40 -14.51 0.40
C THR A 96 -1.02 -13.08 0.78
N ALA A 97 -1.95 -12.29 1.33
CA ALA A 97 -1.75 -10.85 1.57
C ALA A 97 -0.47 -10.52 2.38
N ASN A 98 -0.18 -11.26 3.45
CA ASN A 98 1.02 -11.03 4.24
C ASN A 98 2.30 -11.43 3.49
N LEU A 99 2.24 -12.50 2.70
CA LEU A 99 3.38 -12.95 1.88
C LEU A 99 3.66 -11.95 0.75
N GLU A 100 2.60 -11.44 0.12
CA GLU A 100 2.69 -10.38 -0.89
C GLU A 100 3.29 -9.11 -0.30
N LEU A 101 2.86 -8.72 0.90
CA LEU A 101 3.41 -7.56 1.61
C LEU A 101 4.92 -7.73 1.90
N VAL A 102 5.34 -8.89 2.40
CA VAL A 102 6.76 -9.15 2.70
C VAL A 102 7.63 -8.99 1.46
N HIS A 103 7.26 -9.65 0.36
CA HIS A 103 8.03 -9.55 -0.89
C HIS A 103 7.99 -8.16 -1.51
N MET A 104 6.87 -7.44 -1.39
CA MET A 104 6.77 -6.06 -1.84
C MET A 104 7.75 -5.15 -1.07
N ILE A 105 7.76 -5.25 0.26
CA ILE A 105 8.67 -4.45 1.11
C ILE A 105 10.12 -4.83 0.83
N GLU A 106 10.42 -6.11 0.67
CA GLU A 106 11.76 -6.61 0.31
C GLU A 106 12.26 -5.95 -0.98
N MET A 107 11.46 -5.98 -2.06
CA MET A 107 11.87 -5.40 -3.35
C MET A 107 11.98 -3.88 -3.33
N LEU A 108 11.09 -3.18 -2.63
CA LEU A 108 11.18 -1.73 -2.48
C LEU A 108 12.41 -1.34 -1.64
N SER A 109 12.71 -2.11 -0.58
CA SER A 109 13.89 -1.89 0.26
C SER A 109 15.20 -2.18 -0.50
N TRP A 110 15.18 -3.12 -1.45
CA TRP A 110 16.29 -3.34 -2.39
C TRP A 110 16.51 -2.12 -3.32
N GLY A 111 15.44 -1.39 -3.64
CA GLY A 111 15.53 -0.10 -4.33
C GLY A 111 16.28 0.91 -3.48
N ASP A 112 15.68 1.27 -2.34
CA ASP A 112 16.23 2.13 -1.30
C ASP A 112 15.23 2.22 -0.12
N ALA A 113 15.65 1.89 1.10
CA ALA A 113 14.76 1.88 2.26
C ALA A 113 14.29 3.29 2.68
N GLY A 114 15.15 4.31 2.54
CA GLY A 114 14.83 5.70 2.88
C GLY A 114 13.81 6.29 1.90
N ILE A 115 13.99 6.03 0.61
CA ILE A 115 13.04 6.44 -0.44
C ILE A 115 11.71 5.69 -0.28
N TYR A 116 11.74 4.38 -0.01
CA TYR A 116 10.55 3.58 0.26
C TYR A 116 9.71 4.16 1.42
N LEU A 117 10.35 4.54 2.52
CA LEU A 117 9.67 5.16 3.67
C LEU A 117 9.12 6.56 3.38
N CYS A 118 9.48 7.16 2.25
CA CYS A 118 8.93 8.42 1.77
C CYS A 118 7.78 8.25 0.76
N ILE A 119 7.32 7.02 0.47
CA ILE A 119 6.15 6.80 -0.38
C ILE A 119 4.94 7.54 0.24
N PRO A 120 4.30 8.46 -0.50
CA PRO A 120 3.23 9.30 0.03
C PRO A 120 1.94 8.50 0.14
N GLY A 121 1.19 8.70 1.23
CA GLY A 121 -0.09 8.04 1.46
C GLY A 121 -0.43 7.94 2.94
N GLY A 122 -1.51 7.23 3.26
CA GLY A 122 -1.96 7.09 4.64
C GLY A 122 -0.99 6.30 5.52
N GLY A 123 -0.28 5.31 4.97
CA GLY A 123 0.65 4.45 5.69
C GLY A 123 0.03 3.80 6.93
N LEU A 124 0.85 3.53 7.96
CA LEU A 124 0.38 2.90 9.20
C LEU A 124 -0.62 3.78 9.97
N GLY A 125 -0.47 5.11 9.92
CA GLY A 125 -1.43 6.04 10.54
C GLY A 125 -2.80 5.98 9.88
N GLY A 126 -2.83 5.95 8.55
CA GLY A 126 -4.05 5.76 7.76
C GLY A 126 -4.67 4.38 7.96
N ALA A 127 -3.87 3.34 8.15
CA ALA A 127 -4.39 2.00 8.47
C ALA A 127 -5.15 2.00 9.81
N ALA A 128 -4.63 2.67 10.84
CA ALA A 128 -5.33 2.82 12.12
C ALA A 128 -6.66 3.57 11.95
N ILE A 129 -6.67 4.68 11.21
CA ILE A 129 -7.88 5.47 10.95
C ILE A 129 -8.89 4.66 10.13
N ASN A 130 -8.45 3.90 9.13
CA ASN A 130 -9.32 3.01 8.35
C ASN A 130 -9.93 1.86 9.18
N ALA A 131 -9.26 1.42 10.24
CA ALA A 131 -9.73 0.33 11.08
C ALA A 131 -10.87 0.76 12.02
N VAL A 132 -10.76 1.95 12.62
CA VAL A 132 -11.65 2.39 13.71
C VAL A 132 -12.41 3.69 13.44
N GLY A 133 -12.07 4.42 12.38
CA GLY A 133 -12.60 5.76 12.11
C GLY A 133 -14.08 5.76 11.75
N ALA A 134 -14.82 6.70 12.33
CA ALA A 134 -16.16 7.08 11.90
C ALA A 134 -16.12 7.70 10.47
N PRO A 135 -17.24 7.73 9.73
CA PRO A 135 -17.29 8.32 8.40
C PRO A 135 -16.67 9.73 8.32
N GLU A 136 -16.95 10.59 9.29
CA GLU A 136 -16.45 11.97 9.35
C GLU A 136 -14.93 12.01 9.60
N GLN A 137 -14.39 11.04 10.34
CA GLN A 137 -12.96 10.94 10.62
C GLN A 137 -12.19 10.43 9.39
N LEU A 138 -12.73 9.42 8.70
CA LEU A 138 -12.18 8.93 7.43
C LEU A 138 -12.09 10.09 6.44
N GLU A 139 -13.19 10.82 6.29
CA GLU A 139 -13.35 11.92 5.34
C GLU A 139 -12.51 13.16 5.69
N ARG A 140 -12.22 13.40 6.98
CA ARG A 140 -11.33 14.48 7.44
C ARG A 140 -9.87 14.14 7.26
N PHE A 141 -9.45 12.94 7.65
CA PHE A 141 -8.03 12.61 7.76
C PHE A 141 -7.46 11.97 6.49
N MET A 142 -8.24 11.20 5.74
CA MET A 142 -7.74 10.49 4.55
C MET A 142 -7.87 11.29 3.25
N ARG A 143 -8.79 12.27 3.19
CA ARG A 143 -8.99 13.10 1.99
C ARG A 143 -7.72 13.84 1.55
N ARG A 144 -6.89 14.26 2.51
CA ARG A 144 -5.62 14.96 2.22
C ARG A 144 -4.64 14.15 1.38
N PHE A 145 -4.78 12.82 1.34
CA PHE A 145 -3.96 11.96 0.48
C PHE A 145 -4.52 11.82 -0.94
N CYS A 146 -5.67 12.43 -1.23
CA CYS A 146 -6.35 12.39 -2.52
C CYS A 146 -6.26 13.73 -3.29
N GLU A 147 -5.72 14.78 -2.66
CA GLU A 147 -5.69 16.19 -3.13
C GLU A 147 -4.34 16.55 -3.75
#